data_AF-A0A0R3QJ67-F1
#
_entry.id   AF-A0A0R3QJ67-F1
#
_cell.length_a   1.000
_cell.length_b   1.000
_cell.length_c   1.000
_cell.angle_alpha   90.00
_cell.angle_beta   90.00
_cell.angle_gamma   90.00
#
_symmetry.space_group_name_H-M   'P 1'
#
loop_
_entity.id
_entity.type
_entity.pdbx_description
1 polymer ?
#
loop_
_entity_poly.entity_id
_entity_poly.type
_entity_poly.pdbx_seq_one_letter_code
_entity_poly.pdbx_strand_id
1 'polypeptide(L)'
;MLLVVVATVYHIKKGKQTRNKWTEILLAFSAKKNLLKLIRMPKDSQSTITCMFGMRFLSMVWTVIGHSFIFVQAYLDNVEEYKDDMVDHFYNQWITNFTLGVDTFLVLSATLTAFTWFTKIHRNLSETVPTWTSYGYWLRYYRHRIIRLWPAYIYVLVDVGMRASIQHFHPMWPPTDPAVQCPK
;
A
#
# COMPACT_ATOMS: atom_id res chain seq x y z
N MET A 1 -13.48 6.47 -4.87
CA MET A 1 -14.21 5.48 -5.72
C MET A 1 -14.92 6.13 -6.92
N LEU A 2 -15.72 7.19 -6.75
CA LEU A 2 -16.46 7.85 -7.84
C LEU A 2 -15.60 8.23 -9.06
N LEU A 3 -14.42 8.83 -8.85
CA LEU A 3 -13.50 9.20 -9.93
C LEU A 3 -13.02 7.98 -10.76
N VAL A 4 -12.81 6.84 -10.12
CA VAL A 4 -12.39 5.59 -10.79
C VAL A 4 -13.52 5.00 -11.62
N VAL A 5 -14.76 5.04 -11.10
CA VAL A 5 -15.96 4.59 -11.82
C VAL A 5 -16.19 5.46 -13.05
N VAL A 6 -16.18 6.79 -12.90
CA VAL A 6 -16.33 7.74 -14.02
C VAL A 6 -15.23 7.56 -15.06
N ALA A 7 -13.97 7.44 -14.63
CA ALA A 7 -12.83 7.18 -15.52
C ALA A 7 -12.95 5.84 -16.27
N THR A 8 -13.48 4.81 -15.62
CA THR A 8 -13.66 3.48 -16.21
C THR A 8 -14.81 3.48 -17.22
N VAL A 9 -15.94 4.10 -16.90
CA VAL A 9 -17.09 4.29 -17.82
C VAL A 9 -16.67 5.13 -19.03
N TYR A 10 -15.92 6.21 -18.82
CA TYR A 10 -15.39 7.05 -19.91
C TYR A 10 -14.46 6.27 -20.84
N HIS A 11 -13.57 5.44 -20.28
CA HIS A 11 -12.66 4.59 -21.05
C HIS A 11 -13.40 3.49 -21.85
N ILE A 12 -14.51 2.96 -21.33
CA ILE A 12 -15.35 1.98 -22.04
C ILE A 12 -16.11 2.67 -23.19
N LYS A 13 -16.68 3.86 -22.97
CA LYS A 13 -17.48 4.57 -23.99
C LYS A 13 -16.67 5.17 -25.14
N LYS A 14 -15.46 5.68 -24.89
CA LYS A 14 -14.74 6.51 -25.89
C LYS A 14 -13.64 5.79 -26.66
N GLY A 15 -13.28 4.56 -26.27
CA GLY A 15 -12.16 3.83 -26.86
C GLY A 15 -10.82 4.56 -26.67
N LYS A 16 -9.73 3.95 -27.17
CA LYS A 16 -8.32 4.34 -26.95
C LYS A 16 -7.90 5.66 -27.63
N GLN A 17 -8.83 6.57 -27.93
CA GLN A 17 -8.54 7.82 -28.63
C GLN A 17 -8.26 8.95 -27.63
N THR A 18 -6.98 9.12 -27.29
CA THR A 18 -6.47 10.21 -26.45
C THR A 18 -6.02 11.37 -27.33
N ARG A 19 -6.74 12.49 -27.27
CA ARG A 19 -6.34 13.76 -27.92
C ARG A 19 -5.91 14.86 -26.92
N ASN A 20 -6.32 14.76 -25.63
CA ASN A 20 -6.10 15.82 -24.62
C ASN A 20 -5.36 15.30 -23.36
N LYS A 21 -4.48 16.12 -22.75
CA LYS A 21 -3.75 15.76 -21.52
C LYS A 21 -4.66 15.46 -20.31
N TRP A 22 -5.78 16.17 -20.18
CA TRP A 22 -6.79 15.90 -19.15
C TRP A 22 -7.43 14.51 -19.30
N THR A 23 -7.69 14.07 -20.53
CA THR A 23 -8.18 12.71 -20.78
C THR A 23 -7.13 11.65 -20.46
N GLU A 24 -5.84 11.97 -20.60
CA GLU A 24 -4.76 11.06 -20.21
C GLU A 24 -4.65 10.90 -18.69
N ILE A 25 -4.79 12.00 -17.94
CA ILE A 25 -4.86 11.99 -16.47
C ILE A 25 -6.08 11.19 -16.00
N LEU A 26 -7.26 11.43 -16.58
CA LEU A 26 -8.46 10.65 -16.24
C LEU A 26 -8.28 9.16 -16.59
N LEU A 27 -7.65 8.82 -17.72
CA LEU A 27 -7.35 7.43 -18.07
C LEU A 27 -6.37 6.77 -17.11
N ALA A 28 -5.49 7.53 -16.44
CA ALA A 28 -4.56 7.00 -15.44
C ALA A 28 -5.30 6.44 -14.21
N PHE A 29 -6.52 6.89 -13.95
CA PHE A 29 -7.39 6.36 -12.90
C PHE A 29 -8.36 5.27 -13.38
N SER A 30 -8.30 4.88 -14.66
CA SER A 30 -9.17 3.83 -15.21
C SER A 30 -8.80 2.45 -14.67
N ALA A 31 -9.76 1.78 -14.02
CA ALA A 31 -9.57 0.45 -13.43
C ALA A 31 -9.16 -0.58 -14.50
N LYS A 32 -9.76 -0.54 -15.69
CA LYS A 32 -9.44 -1.47 -16.79
C LYS A 32 -7.97 -1.38 -17.22
N LYS A 33 -7.43 -0.16 -17.37
CA LYS A 33 -6.05 0.06 -17.80
C LYS A 33 -5.05 -0.33 -16.70
N ASN A 34 -5.36 0.02 -15.45
CA ASN A 34 -4.52 -0.31 -14.31
C ASN A 34 -4.50 -1.81 -14.04
N LEU A 35 -5.66 -2.49 -14.09
CA LEU A 35 -5.77 -3.94 -13.91
C LEU A 35 -5.07 -4.71 -15.03
N LEU A 36 -5.24 -4.30 -16.30
CA LEU A 36 -4.51 -4.91 -17.41
C LEU A 36 -3.00 -4.72 -17.26
N LYS A 37 -2.55 -3.56 -16.76
CA LYS A 37 -1.13 -3.30 -16.48
C LYS A 37 -0.59 -4.10 -15.29
N LEU A 38 -1.44 -4.37 -14.30
CA LEU A 38 -1.13 -5.23 -13.15
C LEU A 38 -0.95 -6.70 -13.56
N ILE A 39 -1.81 -7.20 -14.46
CA ILE A 39 -1.78 -8.59 -14.93
C ILE A 39 -0.67 -8.81 -15.98
N ARG A 40 -0.35 -7.76 -16.76
CA ARG A 40 0.64 -7.86 -17.83
C ARG A 40 2.05 -7.94 -17.24
N MET A 41 2.70 -9.09 -17.44
CA MET A 41 4.09 -9.27 -17.04
C MET A 41 5.03 -8.30 -17.78
N PRO A 42 6.08 -7.79 -17.10
CA PRO A 42 7.09 -6.95 -17.72
C PRO A 42 7.84 -7.70 -18.83
N LYS A 43 8.18 -6.99 -19.91
CA LYS A 43 8.87 -7.55 -21.08
C LYS A 43 10.35 -7.91 -20.82
N ASP A 44 10.96 -7.33 -19.79
CA ASP A 44 12.36 -7.57 -19.42
C ASP A 44 12.47 -8.60 -18.27
N SER A 45 12.59 -9.87 -18.65
CA SER A 45 12.78 -10.97 -17.68
C SER A 45 14.11 -10.88 -16.92
N GLN A 46 15.16 -10.30 -17.51
CA GLN A 46 16.46 -10.19 -16.87
C GLN A 46 16.55 -9.11 -15.78
N SER A 47 15.60 -8.17 -15.74
CA SER A 47 15.64 -7.05 -14.78
C SER A 47 14.54 -7.16 -13.72
N THR A 48 13.81 -8.27 -13.66
CA THR A 48 12.67 -8.44 -12.75
C THR A 48 12.66 -9.79 -12.06
N ILE A 49 12.47 -9.78 -10.73
CA ILE A 49 12.38 -10.99 -9.92
C ILE A 49 10.91 -11.43 -9.89
N THR A 50 10.57 -12.49 -10.62
CA THR A 50 9.19 -12.93 -10.83
C THR A 50 8.46 -13.27 -9.53
N CYS A 51 9.14 -13.90 -8.56
CA CYS A 51 8.52 -14.27 -7.27
C CYS A 51 8.11 -13.05 -6.42
N MET A 52 8.77 -11.88 -6.60
CA MET A 52 8.40 -10.67 -5.87
C MET A 52 7.04 -10.12 -6.29
N PHE A 53 6.58 -10.37 -7.52
CA PHE A 53 5.23 -9.95 -7.92
C PHE A 53 4.15 -10.72 -7.17
N GLY A 54 4.33 -12.03 -6.98
CA GLY A 54 3.42 -12.87 -6.20
C GLY A 54 3.38 -12.45 -4.72
N MET A 55 4.55 -12.26 -4.11
CA MET A 55 4.64 -11.81 -2.71
C MET A 55 3.96 -10.44 -2.52
N ARG A 56 4.19 -9.48 -3.43
CA ARG A 56 3.51 -8.18 -3.37
C ARG A 56 2.00 -8.30 -3.47
N PHE A 57 1.51 -9.14 -4.38
CA PHE A 57 0.08 -9.35 -4.54
C PHE A 57 -0.54 -9.94 -3.27
N LEU A 58 0.06 -11.00 -2.72
CA LEU A 58 -0.41 -11.63 -1.49
C LEU A 58 -0.37 -10.66 -0.30
N SER A 59 0.71 -9.90 -0.14
CA SER A 59 0.80 -8.87 0.91
C SER A 59 -0.27 -7.79 0.75
N MET A 60 -0.54 -7.32 -0.48
CA MET A 60 -1.59 -6.33 -0.75
C MET A 60 -2.98 -6.86 -0.40
N VAL A 61 -3.29 -8.09 -0.82
CA VAL A 61 -4.58 -8.72 -0.53
C VAL A 61 -4.76 -8.91 0.97
N TRP A 62 -3.75 -9.42 1.67
CA TRP A 62 -3.80 -9.59 3.13
C TRP A 62 -4.01 -8.26 3.84
N THR A 63 -3.23 -7.22 3.50
CA THR A 63 -3.39 -5.91 4.13
C THR A 63 -4.76 -5.29 3.88
N VAL A 64 -5.34 -5.43 2.68
CA VAL A 64 -6.69 -4.94 2.38
C VAL A 64 -7.74 -5.68 3.22
N ILE A 65 -7.61 -7.00 3.34
CA ILE A 65 -8.49 -7.81 4.20
C ILE A 65 -8.42 -7.30 5.64
N GLY A 66 -7.22 -7.21 6.23
CA GLY A 66 -7.04 -6.75 7.61
C GLY A 66 -7.62 -5.35 7.88
N HIS A 67 -7.39 -4.39 6.98
CA HIS A 67 -7.98 -3.06 7.12
C HIS A 67 -9.51 -3.07 7.01
N SER A 68 -10.08 -3.98 6.22
CA SER A 68 -11.54 -4.11 6.12
C SER A 68 -12.15 -4.58 7.45
N PHE A 69 -11.50 -5.54 8.11
CA PHE A 69 -11.91 -6.05 9.43
C PHE A 69 -11.66 -5.06 10.57
N ILE A 70 -10.71 -4.12 10.44
CA ILE A 70 -10.58 -3.00 11.39
C ILE A 70 -11.72 -2.01 11.18
N PHE A 71 -11.92 -1.56 9.93
CA PHE A 71 -12.86 -0.45 9.70
C PHE A 71 -14.32 -0.83 9.88
N VAL A 72 -14.68 -2.11 9.74
CA VAL A 72 -16.05 -2.58 10.00
C VAL A 72 -16.46 -2.43 11.47
N GLN A 73 -15.52 -2.49 12.41
CA GLN A 73 -15.81 -2.40 13.85
C GLN A 73 -16.47 -1.07 14.23
N ALA A 74 -16.20 0.00 13.48
CA ALA A 74 -16.83 1.32 13.69
C ALA A 74 -18.32 1.36 13.30
N TYR A 75 -18.84 0.31 12.67
CA TYR A 75 -20.22 0.20 12.18
C TYR A 75 -20.99 -0.97 12.80
N LEU A 76 -20.41 -1.65 13.80
CA LEU A 76 -21.06 -2.76 14.51
C LEU A 76 -21.62 -2.26 15.83
N ASP A 77 -22.85 -2.68 16.16
CA ASP A 77 -23.46 -2.40 17.47
C ASP A 77 -22.92 -3.35 18.56
N ASN A 78 -22.58 -4.60 18.19
CA ASN A 78 -22.08 -5.65 19.10
C ASN A 78 -20.55 -5.82 18.99
N VAL A 79 -19.78 -4.79 19.31
CA VAL A 79 -18.31 -4.81 19.10
C VAL A 79 -17.59 -5.80 20.04
N GLU A 80 -18.13 -6.04 21.23
CA GLU A 80 -17.57 -6.99 22.21
C GLU A 80 -17.71 -8.45 21.75
N GLU A 81 -18.88 -8.85 21.26
CA GLU A 81 -19.09 -10.21 20.73
C GLU A 81 -18.20 -10.47 19.51
N TYR A 82 -18.04 -9.47 18.64
CA TYR A 82 -17.13 -9.54 17.50
C TYR A 82 -15.66 -9.67 17.93
N LYS A 83 -15.25 -8.98 19.01
CA LYS A 83 -13.90 -9.13 19.57
C LYS A 83 -13.63 -10.56 20.00
N ASP A 84 -14.53 -11.10 20.82
CA ASP A 84 -14.32 -12.39 21.46
C ASP A 84 -14.25 -13.48 20.38
N ASP A 85 -15.12 -13.42 19.38
CA ASP A 85 -15.07 -14.32 18.22
C ASP A 85 -13.76 -14.21 17.42
N MET A 86 -13.22 -12.98 17.26
CA MET A 86 -11.94 -12.74 16.59
C MET A 86 -10.73 -13.25 17.38
N VAL A 87 -10.80 -13.31 18.72
CA VAL A 87 -9.69 -13.75 19.57
C VAL A 87 -9.70 -15.27 19.78
N ASP A 88 -10.88 -15.87 19.96
CA ASP A 88 -11.02 -17.27 20.37
C ASP A 88 -10.65 -18.28 19.28
N HIS A 89 -10.75 -17.91 18.01
CA HIS A 89 -10.46 -18.80 16.90
C HIS A 89 -9.03 -18.65 16.36
N PHE A 90 -8.30 -19.77 16.27
CA PHE A 90 -6.93 -19.80 15.70
C PHE A 90 -6.88 -19.25 14.26
N TYR A 91 -7.90 -19.50 13.44
CA TYR A 91 -7.94 -18.97 12.07
C TYR A 91 -8.08 -17.46 12.02
N ASN A 92 -8.75 -16.86 13.00
CA ASN A 92 -8.92 -15.41 13.10
C ASN A 92 -7.60 -14.72 13.49
N GLN A 93 -6.64 -15.47 14.08
CA GLN A 93 -5.29 -14.95 14.37
C GLN A 93 -4.56 -14.47 13.11
N TRP A 94 -4.82 -15.08 11.95
CA TRP A 94 -4.26 -14.61 10.68
C TRP A 94 -4.73 -13.19 10.32
N ILE A 95 -5.98 -12.87 10.65
CA ILE A 95 -6.59 -11.57 10.38
C ILE A 95 -6.16 -10.57 11.45
N THR A 96 -6.14 -10.94 12.73
CA THR A 96 -5.72 -10.04 13.82
C THR A 96 -4.24 -9.66 13.73
N ASN A 97 -3.38 -10.56 13.21
CA ASN A 97 -1.96 -10.31 13.00
C ASN A 97 -1.61 -9.71 11.61
N PHE A 98 -2.57 -9.14 10.88
CA PHE A 98 -2.32 -8.59 9.54
C PHE A 98 -1.27 -7.46 9.52
N THR A 99 -0.98 -6.81 10.65
CA THR A 99 0.04 -5.76 10.78
C THR A 99 1.44 -6.27 10.43
N LEU A 100 1.71 -7.57 10.62
CA LEU A 100 2.94 -8.25 10.19
C LEU A 100 3.11 -8.22 8.65
N GLY A 101 2.03 -7.98 7.90
CA GLY A 101 2.09 -7.75 6.46
C GLY A 101 2.95 -6.53 6.09
N VAL A 102 3.04 -5.53 6.98
CA VAL A 102 3.87 -4.33 6.77
C VAL A 102 5.35 -4.67 6.69
N ASP A 103 5.82 -5.62 7.50
CA ASP A 103 7.22 -6.08 7.46
C ASP A 103 7.56 -6.68 6.10
N THR A 104 6.65 -7.48 5.55
CA THR A 104 6.81 -8.05 4.21
C THR A 104 6.90 -6.93 3.15
N PHE A 105 6.09 -5.89 3.26
CA PHE A 105 6.17 -4.74 2.35
C PHE A 105 7.49 -3.97 2.46
N LEU A 106 8.01 -3.78 3.67
CA LEU A 106 9.29 -3.11 3.90
C LEU A 106 10.44 -3.91 3.30
N VAL A 107 10.48 -5.23 3.54
CA VAL A 107 11.48 -6.13 2.97
C VAL A 107 11.40 -6.12 1.43
N LEU A 108 10.23 -6.32 0.85
CA LEU A 108 10.05 -6.31 -0.62
C LEU A 108 10.43 -4.97 -1.25
N SER A 109 10.19 -3.86 -0.55
CA SER A 109 10.56 -2.52 -0.99
C SER A 109 12.07 -2.30 -0.91
N ALA A 110 12.71 -2.73 0.18
CA ALA A 110 14.16 -2.65 0.37
C ALA A 110 14.91 -3.51 -0.65
N THR A 111 14.51 -4.78 -0.82
CA THR A 111 15.14 -5.71 -1.77
C THR A 111 15.06 -5.21 -3.20
N LEU A 112 13.89 -4.72 -3.64
CA LEU A 112 13.77 -4.16 -5.00
C LEU A 112 14.63 -2.91 -5.18
N THR A 113 14.66 -2.05 -4.17
CA THR A 113 15.45 -0.82 -4.22
C THR A 113 16.94 -1.16 -4.33
N ALA A 114 17.44 -2.10 -3.52
CA ALA A 114 18.81 -2.59 -3.61
C ALA A 114 19.08 -3.23 -4.97
N PHE A 115 18.24 -4.17 -5.41
CA PHE A 115 18.40 -4.87 -6.68
C PHE A 115 18.48 -3.90 -7.86
N THR A 116 17.53 -2.97 -7.98
CA THR A 116 17.53 -1.98 -9.08
C THR A 116 18.73 -1.05 -9.04
N TRP A 117 19.20 -0.67 -7.85
CA TRP A 117 20.41 0.14 -7.69
C TRP A 117 21.66 -0.61 -8.14
N PHE A 118 21.85 -1.85 -7.67
CA PHE A 118 22.98 -2.71 -8.06
C PHE A 118 22.96 -3.04 -9.56
N THR A 119 21.81 -3.39 -10.12
CA THR A 119 21.67 -3.65 -11.56
C THR A 119 22.01 -2.42 -12.40
N LYS A 120 21.63 -1.22 -11.95
CA LYS A 120 21.95 0.02 -12.65
C LYS A 120 23.46 0.29 -12.66
N ILE A 121 24.14 0.09 -11.54
CA ILE A 121 25.61 0.23 -11.45
C ILE A 121 26.31 -0.81 -12.34
N HIS A 122 25.86 -2.05 -12.31
CA HIS A 122 26.47 -3.12 -13.10
C HIS A 122 26.30 -2.92 -14.62
N ARG A 123 25.18 -2.34 -15.05
CA ARG A 123 24.91 -2.03 -16.47
C ARG A 123 25.59 -0.74 -16.95
N ASN A 124 25.70 0.29 -16.10
CA ASN A 124 26.34 1.56 -16.43
C ASN A 124 27.84 1.54 -16.05
N LEU A 125 28.61 0.64 -16.66
CA LEU A 125 30.05 0.47 -16.40
C LEU A 125 30.90 1.73 -16.68
N SER A 126 30.32 2.76 -17.31
CA SER A 126 30.97 4.02 -17.70
C SER A 126 30.63 5.22 -16.81
N GLU A 127 29.63 5.14 -15.92
CA GLU A 127 29.34 6.21 -14.96
C GLU A 127 30.16 5.99 -13.69
N THR A 128 30.68 7.07 -13.09
CA THR A 128 31.41 6.99 -11.82
C THR A 128 30.54 6.34 -10.76
N VAL A 129 31.03 5.25 -10.17
CA VAL A 129 30.32 4.57 -9.08
C VAL A 129 30.14 5.58 -7.95
N PRO A 130 28.90 5.87 -7.52
CA PRO A 130 28.67 6.87 -6.49
C PRO A 130 29.25 6.37 -5.16
N THR A 131 30.37 6.94 -4.74
CA THR A 131 30.96 6.73 -3.41
C THR A 131 30.05 7.34 -2.33
N TRP A 132 30.16 6.86 -1.09
CA TRP A 132 29.47 7.41 0.09
C TRP A 132 29.65 8.94 0.27
N THR A 133 30.70 9.51 -0.32
CA THR A 133 31.02 10.95 -0.28
C THR A 133 30.26 11.81 -1.29
N SER A 134 29.55 11.22 -2.26
CA SER A 134 28.83 11.94 -3.31
C SER A 134 27.46 12.45 -2.85
N TYR A 135 27.46 13.51 -2.04
CA TYR A 135 26.24 14.10 -1.46
C TYR A 135 25.17 14.48 -2.50
N GLY A 136 25.57 15.01 -3.68
CA GLY A 136 24.63 15.43 -4.72
C GLY A 136 23.83 14.27 -5.33
N TYR A 137 24.46 13.11 -5.51
CA TYR A 137 23.80 11.90 -5.98
C TYR A 137 22.76 11.39 -4.97
N TRP A 138 23.18 11.26 -3.71
CA TRP A 138 22.31 10.79 -2.62
C TRP A 138 21.14 11.74 -2.39
N LEU A 139 21.37 13.06 -2.41
CA LEU A 139 20.30 14.05 -2.27
C LEU A 139 19.26 13.94 -3.39
N ARG A 140 19.70 13.82 -4.65
CA ARG A 140 18.79 13.63 -5.80
C ARG A 140 17.99 12.33 -5.68
N TYR A 141 18.66 11.25 -5.25
CA TYR A 141 18.06 9.94 -5.05
C TYR A 141 16.98 9.97 -3.97
N TYR A 142 17.29 10.49 -2.78
CA TYR A 142 16.34 10.59 -1.67
C TYR A 142 15.21 11.58 -1.96
N ARG A 143 15.49 12.73 -2.59
CA ARG A 143 14.45 13.72 -2.96
C ARG A 143 13.38 13.10 -3.85
N HIS A 144 13.77 12.37 -4.89
CA HIS A 144 12.81 11.72 -5.78
C HIS A 144 11.97 10.67 -5.03
N ARG A 145 12.58 9.93 -4.11
CA ARG A 145 11.88 8.94 -3.27
C ARG A 145 10.87 9.63 -2.34
N ILE A 146 11.28 10.70 -1.66
CA ILE A 146 10.44 11.49 -0.75
C ILE A 146 9.22 12.06 -1.48
N ILE A 147 9.43 12.76 -2.61
CA ILE A 147 8.32 13.37 -3.39
C ILE A 147 7.29 12.33 -3.82
N ARG A 148 7.73 11.10 -4.13
CA ARG A 148 6.83 10.01 -4.53
C ARG A 148 6.03 9.42 -3.36
N LEU A 149 6.63 9.30 -2.18
CA LEU A 149 6.02 8.60 -1.02
C LEU A 149 5.24 9.55 -0.09
N TRP A 150 5.69 10.79 0.07
CA TRP A 150 5.09 11.75 1.02
C TRP A 150 3.60 12.05 0.79
N PRO A 151 3.10 12.25 -0.45
CA PRO A 151 1.70 12.59 -0.65
C PRO A 151 0.76 11.50 -0.12
N ALA A 152 1.12 10.23 -0.32
CA ALA A 152 0.35 9.10 0.19
C ALA A 152 0.45 9.00 1.73
N TYR A 153 1.64 9.25 2.28
CA TYR A 153 1.85 9.20 3.73
C TYR A 153 1.08 10.29 4.48
N ILE A 154 1.13 11.54 4.01
CA ILE A 154 0.37 12.65 4.59
C ILE A 154 -1.13 12.36 4.52
N TYR A 155 -1.62 11.86 3.39
CA TYR A 155 -3.03 11.49 3.26
C TYR A 155 -3.46 10.45 4.30
N VAL A 156 -2.68 9.39 4.51
CA VAL A 156 -2.99 8.37 5.52
C VAL A 156 -2.94 8.94 6.93
N LEU A 157 -1.97 9.78 7.26
CA LEU A 157 -1.91 10.43 8.58
C LEU A 157 -3.14 11.31 8.86
N VAL A 158 -3.59 12.06 7.84
CA VAL A 158 -4.79 12.88 7.96
C VAL A 158 -6.04 12.02 8.10
N ASP A 159 -6.21 10.98 7.29
CA ASP A 159 -7.37 10.06 7.36
C ASP A 159 -7.44 9.35 8.72
N VAL A 160 -6.32 8.79 9.20
CA VAL A 160 -6.25 8.13 10.51
C VAL A 160 -6.49 9.13 11.65
N GLY A 161 -5.91 10.33 11.58
CA GLY A 161 -6.13 11.38 12.58
C GLY A 161 -7.58 11.83 12.64
N MET A 162 -8.24 12.01 11.49
CA MET A 162 -9.67 12.33 11.42
C MET A 162 -10.53 11.21 12.00
N ARG A 163 -10.26 9.95 11.64
CA ARG A 163 -10.99 8.79 12.19
C ARG A 163 -10.83 8.68 13.70
N ALA A 164 -9.60 8.80 14.21
CA ALA A 164 -9.34 8.76 15.64
C ALA A 164 -10.09 9.88 16.39
N SER A 165 -10.17 11.09 15.82
CA SER A 165 -10.95 12.18 16.39
C SER A 165 -12.46 11.90 16.44
N ILE A 166 -13.01 11.19 15.45
CA ILE A 166 -14.43 10.81 15.41
C ILE A 166 -14.71 9.66 16.39
N GLN A 167 -13.80 8.70 16.50
CA GLN A 167 -13.90 7.53 17.38
C GLN A 167 -13.88 7.90 18.88
N HIS A 168 -13.45 9.09 19.26
CA HIS A 168 -13.60 9.59 20.63
C HIS A 168 -15.08 9.76 21.03
N PHE A 169 -15.99 9.98 20.07
CA PHE A 169 -17.43 10.11 20.33
C PHE A 169 -18.17 8.76 20.25
N HIS A 170 -17.63 7.80 19.50
CA HIS A 170 -18.12 6.42 19.38
C HIS A 170 -16.95 5.46 19.60
N PRO A 171 -16.72 5.01 20.85
CA PRO A 171 -15.59 4.15 21.18
C PRO A 171 -15.65 2.86 20.36
N MET A 172 -14.59 2.59 19.60
CA MET A 172 -14.40 1.33 18.87
C MET A 172 -14.23 0.14 19.83
N TRP A 173 -13.90 0.42 21.08
CA TRP A 173 -13.74 -0.56 22.16
C TRP A 173 -14.32 0.07 23.43
N PRO A 174 -14.99 -0.70 24.30
CA PRO A 174 -15.29 -0.22 25.65
C PRO A 174 -13.97 0.18 26.32
N PRO A 175 -13.94 1.22 27.17
CA PRO A 175 -12.75 1.58 27.92
C PRO A 175 -12.35 0.39 28.81
N THR A 176 -11.40 -0.42 28.37
CA THR A 176 -10.87 -1.53 29.16
C THR A 176 -9.89 -0.97 30.17
N ASP A 177 -10.20 -1.17 31.44
CA ASP A 177 -9.36 -0.75 32.56
C ASP A 177 -8.01 -1.49 32.47
N PRO A 178 -6.88 -0.79 32.26
CA PRO A 178 -5.57 -1.43 32.08
C PRO A 178 -5.13 -2.24 33.30
N ALA A 179 -5.74 -2.01 34.48
CA ALA A 179 -5.55 -2.82 35.68
C ALA A 179 -6.07 -4.26 35.54
N VAL A 180 -7.02 -4.53 34.64
CA VAL A 180 -7.63 -5.85 34.42
C VAL A 180 -6.88 -6.69 33.39
N GLN A 181 -6.10 -6.06 32.49
CA GLN A 181 -5.35 -6.76 31.43
C GLN A 181 -3.99 -7.31 31.87
N CYS A 182 -3.45 -6.86 33.01
CA CYS A 182 -2.23 -7.43 33.56
C CYS A 182 -2.56 -8.74 34.30
N PRO A 183 -1.92 -9.88 33.97
CA PRO A 183 -1.94 -11.04 34.83
C PRO A 183 -1.37 -10.65 36.20
N LYS A 184 -1.99 -11.14 37.29
CA LYS A 184 -1.39 -11.02 38.63
C LYS A 184 -0.07 -11.79 38.71
#